data_AF-A0A9P1ABJ8-F1
#
_entry.id   AF-A0A9P1ABJ8-F1
#
_cell.length_a   1.000
_cell.length_b   1.000
_cell.length_c   1.000
_cell.angle_alpha   90.00
_cell.angle_beta   90.00
_cell.angle_gamma   90.00
#
_symmetry.space_group_name_H-M   'P 1'
#
loop_
_entity.id
_entity.type
_entity.pdbx_description
1 polymer ?
#
loop_
_entity_poly.entity_id
_entity_poly.type
_entity_poly.pdbx_seq_one_letter_code
_entity_poly.pdbx_strand_id
1 'polypeptide(L)'
;MSNDTDVLVMIYISLYVILLISSLLYIPIMVHLRKNVHLPSVAQNRPHKYILYQTIAIVAVKLLNTPFPLGLWLYGTEPVYILLVNFLPDIITTPLVIQFSYLCANKRNAKAFFSVFLGPPYQKLMLFIRKSLRRSARIHTEPDELHTSPRIPNNS
;
A
#
# COMPACT_ATOMS: atom_id res chain seq x y z
N MET A 1 0.37 -39.50 17.62
CA MET A 1 0.47 -38.03 17.62
C MET A 1 1.08 -37.45 16.35
N SER A 2 1.91 -38.17 15.56
CA SER A 2 2.48 -37.64 14.29
C SER A 2 1.41 -37.34 13.20
N ASN A 3 0.48 -38.27 12.95
CA ASN A 3 -0.45 -38.12 11.82
C ASN A 3 -1.31 -36.85 11.89
N ASP A 4 -1.82 -36.49 13.07
CA ASP A 4 -2.71 -35.33 13.21
C ASP A 4 -1.95 -34.01 13.01
N THR A 5 -0.72 -33.92 13.52
CA THR A 5 0.12 -32.74 13.35
C THR A 5 0.57 -32.57 11.89
N ASP A 6 0.88 -33.67 11.21
CA ASP A 6 1.32 -33.66 9.82
C ASP A 6 0.18 -33.20 8.88
N VAL A 7 -1.05 -33.64 9.15
CA VAL A 7 -2.25 -33.17 8.44
C VAL A 7 -2.48 -31.67 8.67
N LEU A 8 -2.32 -31.17 9.91
CA LEU A 8 -2.45 -29.75 10.21
C LEU A 8 -1.41 -28.89 9.47
N VAL A 9 -0.17 -29.37 9.38
CA VAL A 9 0.89 -28.68 8.61
C VAL A 9 0.56 -28.65 7.13
N MET A 10 0.07 -29.75 6.55
CA MET A 10 -0.34 -29.78 5.14
C MET A 10 -1.51 -28.81 4.84
N ILE A 11 -2.49 -28.73 5.73
CA ILE A 11 -3.59 -27.76 5.62
C ILE A 11 -3.04 -26.32 5.68
N TYR A 12 -2.13 -26.05 6.62
CA TYR A 12 -1.52 -24.72 6.77
C TYR A 12 -0.78 -24.28 5.49
N ILE A 13 0.06 -25.17 4.93
CA ILE A 13 0.79 -24.90 3.68
C ILE A 13 -0.20 -24.66 2.54
N SER A 14 -1.25 -25.47 2.43
CA SER A 14 -2.28 -25.34 1.38
C SER A 14 -2.98 -23.98 1.45
N LEU A 15 -3.32 -23.50 2.64
CA LEU A 15 -3.93 -22.18 2.85
C LEU A 15 -3.00 -21.04 2.41
N TYR A 16 -1.69 -21.16 2.68
CA TYR A 16 -0.71 -20.17 2.23
C TYR A 16 -0.56 -20.14 0.71
N VAL A 17 -0.57 -21.32 0.07
CA VAL A 17 -0.53 -21.40 -1.40
C VAL A 17 -1.79 -20.77 -2.00
N ILE A 18 -2.97 -21.05 -1.45
CA ILE A 18 -4.23 -20.41 -1.88
C ILE A 18 -4.18 -18.90 -1.69
N LEU A 19 -3.65 -18.42 -0.56
CA LEU A 19 -3.49 -17.00 -0.28
C LEU A 19 -2.57 -16.31 -1.31
N LEU A 20 -1.45 -16.94 -1.65
CA LEU A 20 -0.52 -16.44 -2.66
C LEU A 20 -1.16 -16.41 -4.05
N ILE A 21 -1.84 -17.48 -4.45
CA ILE A 21 -2.56 -17.55 -5.73
C ILE A 21 -3.64 -16.46 -5.78
N SER A 22 -4.41 -16.29 -4.70
CA SER A 22 -5.45 -15.25 -4.59
C SER A 22 -4.87 -13.84 -4.77
N SER A 23 -3.73 -13.57 -4.12
CA SER A 23 -3.01 -12.30 -4.27
C SER A 23 -2.51 -12.07 -5.69
N LEU A 24 -1.93 -13.08 -6.33
CA LEU A 24 -1.42 -13.00 -7.71
C LEU A 24 -2.56 -12.83 -8.73
N LEU A 25 -3.66 -13.55 -8.56
CA LEU A 25 -4.83 -13.47 -9.43
C LEU A 25 -5.55 -12.12 -9.31
N TYR A 26 -5.32 -11.38 -8.24
CA TYR A 26 -5.84 -10.03 -8.07
C TYR A 26 -5.18 -9.00 -9.02
N ILE A 27 -3.93 -9.24 -9.44
CA ILE A 27 -3.21 -8.38 -10.39
C ILE A 27 -3.91 -8.33 -11.76
N PRO A 28 -4.20 -9.45 -12.45
CA PRO A 28 -4.91 -9.42 -13.72
C PRO A 28 -6.33 -8.87 -13.58
N ILE A 29 -7.03 -9.16 -12.47
CA ILE A 29 -8.36 -8.58 -12.18
C ILE A 29 -8.28 -7.05 -12.17
N MET A 30 -7.24 -6.48 -11.55
CA MET A 30 -7.00 -5.03 -11.53
C MET A 30 -6.71 -4.44 -12.91
N VAL A 31 -5.99 -5.16 -13.77
CA VAL A 31 -5.73 -4.72 -15.15
C VAL A 31 -7.03 -4.68 -15.96
N HIS A 32 -7.87 -5.72 -15.84
CA HIS A 32 -9.17 -5.76 -16.51
C HIS A 32 -10.12 -4.68 -16.01
N LEU A 33 -10.17 -4.44 -14.69
CA LEU A 33 -11.02 -3.38 -14.13
C LEU A 33 -10.59 -1.98 -14.60
N ARG A 34 -9.28 -1.72 -14.72
CA ARG A 34 -8.78 -0.42 -15.22
C ARG A 34 -9.19 -0.14 -16.66
N LYS A 35 -9.34 -1.19 -17.49
CA LYS A 35 -9.81 -1.09 -18.88
C LYS A 35 -11.29 -0.68 -18.95
N ASN A 36 -12.09 -1.00 -17.93
CA ASN A 36 -13.54 -0.74 -17.87
C ASN A 36 -13.92 0.49 -17.01
N VAL A 37 -12.97 1.39 -16.73
CA VAL A 37 -13.14 2.57 -15.83
C VAL A 37 -14.07 3.67 -16.38
N HIS A 38 -14.57 3.54 -17.61
CA HIS A 38 -15.53 4.49 -18.21
C HIS A 38 -16.87 4.60 -17.45
N LEU A 39 -17.14 3.73 -16.46
CA LEU A 39 -18.30 3.79 -15.60
C LEU A 39 -18.07 4.77 -14.40
N PRO A 40 -18.87 5.85 -14.27
CA PRO A 40 -18.70 6.89 -13.24
C PRO A 40 -18.68 6.37 -11.80
N SER A 41 -19.43 5.30 -11.51
CA SER A 41 -19.50 4.65 -10.19
C SER A 41 -18.16 4.04 -9.75
N VAL A 42 -17.34 3.55 -10.69
CA VAL A 42 -16.00 2.99 -10.45
C VAL A 42 -14.96 4.09 -10.24
N ALA A 43 -15.19 5.29 -10.78
CA ALA A 43 -14.28 6.41 -10.64
C ALA A 43 -14.33 7.04 -9.23
N GLN A 44 -15.51 7.07 -8.61
CA GLN A 44 -15.78 7.88 -7.42
C GLN A 44 -15.50 7.16 -6.08
N ASN A 45 -15.72 5.85 -6.01
CA ASN A 45 -15.27 4.99 -4.91
C ASN A 45 -14.62 3.75 -5.52
N ARG A 46 -13.33 3.53 -5.24
CA ARG A 46 -12.54 2.44 -5.84
C ARG A 46 -12.39 1.26 -4.86
N PRO A 47 -13.44 0.45 -4.61
CA PRO A 47 -13.41 -0.70 -3.67
C PRO A 47 -12.20 -1.63 -3.96
N HIS A 48 -11.88 -1.76 -5.25
CA HIS A 48 -10.79 -2.56 -5.77
C HIS A 48 -9.38 -2.13 -5.30
N LYS A 49 -9.18 -0.86 -4.93
CA LYS A 49 -7.90 -0.42 -4.36
C LYS A 49 -7.74 -0.92 -2.92
N TYR A 50 -8.82 -0.93 -2.14
CA TYR A 50 -8.77 -1.39 -0.75
C TYR A 50 -8.40 -2.87 -0.68
N ILE A 51 -9.04 -3.71 -1.51
CA ILE A 51 -8.76 -5.14 -1.56
C ILE A 51 -7.32 -5.42 -2.02
N LEU A 52 -6.76 -4.62 -2.94
CA LEU A 52 -5.34 -4.74 -3.32
C LEU A 52 -4.40 -4.45 -2.14
N TYR A 53 -4.56 -3.28 -1.50
CA TYR A 53 -3.69 -2.90 -0.40
C TYR A 53 -3.82 -3.87 0.78
N GLN A 54 -5.05 -4.33 1.04
CA GLN A 54 -5.34 -5.31 2.07
C GLN A 54 -4.69 -6.65 1.76
N THR A 55 -4.79 -7.17 0.53
CA THR A 55 -4.15 -8.44 0.16
C THR A 55 -2.63 -8.36 0.23
N ILE A 56 -2.02 -7.28 -0.28
CA ILE A 56 -0.57 -7.06 -0.17
C ILE A 56 -0.12 -6.98 1.29
N ALA A 57 -0.85 -6.22 2.12
CA ALA A 57 -0.53 -6.06 3.53
C ALA A 57 -0.70 -7.37 4.31
N ILE A 58 -1.74 -8.16 4.04
CA ILE A 58 -1.93 -9.49 4.64
C ILE A 58 -0.76 -10.41 4.29
N VAL A 59 -0.37 -10.47 3.02
CA VAL A 59 0.78 -11.29 2.59
C VAL A 59 2.06 -10.83 3.27
N ALA A 60 2.33 -9.52 3.33
CA ALA A 60 3.51 -8.98 4.00
C ALA A 60 3.55 -9.32 5.50
N VAL A 61 2.45 -9.13 6.22
CA VAL A 61 2.35 -9.47 7.64
C VAL A 61 2.51 -10.97 7.87
N LYS A 62 1.89 -11.81 7.04
CA LYS A 62 2.02 -13.26 7.11
C LYS A 62 3.47 -13.70 6.89
N LEU A 63 4.16 -13.17 5.87
CA LEU A 63 5.57 -13.47 5.61
C LEU A 63 6.49 -13.07 6.76
N LEU A 64 6.21 -11.97 7.46
CA LEU A 64 6.99 -11.54 8.63
C LEU A 64 6.70 -12.39 9.88
N ASN A 65 5.47 -12.85 10.05
CA ASN A 65 5.07 -13.61 11.24
C ASN A 65 5.29 -15.12 11.12
N THR A 66 5.40 -15.68 9.91
CA THR A 66 5.56 -17.14 9.67
C THR A 66 6.89 -17.75 10.14
N PRO A 67 8.06 -17.09 10.02
CA PRO A 67 9.34 -17.70 10.37
C PRO A 67 9.45 -18.13 11.83
N PHE A 68 8.78 -17.41 12.74
CA PHE A 68 8.86 -17.69 14.18
C PHE A 68 8.13 -18.99 14.58
N PRO A 69 6.84 -19.20 14.25
CA PRO A 69 6.17 -20.50 14.43
C PRO A 69 6.88 -21.65 13.70
N LEU A 70 7.44 -21.40 12.50
CA LEU A 70 8.19 -22.41 11.75
C LEU A 70 9.45 -22.85 12.51
N GLY A 71 10.19 -21.90 13.10
CA GLY A 71 11.34 -22.19 13.94
C GLY A 71 10.98 -23.01 15.19
N LEU A 72 9.85 -22.70 15.85
CA LEU A 72 9.36 -23.45 17.00
C LEU A 72 8.96 -24.89 16.63
N TRP A 73 8.35 -25.07 15.46
CA TRP A 73 8.02 -26.40 14.92
C TRP A 73 9.29 -27.23 14.64
N LEU A 74 10.30 -26.64 14.00
CA LEU A 74 11.58 -27.32 13.74
C LEU A 74 12.34 -27.69 15.02
N TYR A 75 12.15 -26.92 16.10
CA TYR A 75 12.71 -27.20 17.42
C TYR A 75 11.97 -28.33 18.17
N GLY A 76 10.85 -28.84 17.64
CA GLY A 76 10.05 -29.88 18.28
C GLY A 76 9.18 -29.36 19.43
N THR A 77 8.82 -28.07 19.41
CA THR A 77 7.93 -27.48 20.41
C THR A 77 6.54 -28.11 20.34
N GLU A 78 5.90 -28.31 21.50
CA GLU A 78 4.54 -28.85 21.56
C GLU A 78 3.55 -28.02 20.69
N PRO A 79 2.68 -28.67 19.90
CA PRO A 79 1.79 -28.00 18.93
C PRO A 79 0.92 -26.89 19.53
N VAL A 80 0.51 -27.04 20.80
CA VAL A 80 -0.34 -26.08 21.50
C VAL A 80 0.32 -24.69 21.58
N TYR A 81 1.62 -24.61 21.86
CA TYR A 81 2.33 -23.33 21.94
C TYR A 81 2.51 -22.70 20.55
N ILE A 82 2.76 -23.53 19.53
CA ILE A 82 2.88 -23.08 18.14
C ILE A 82 1.56 -22.47 17.66
N LEU A 83 0.43 -23.10 17.97
CA LEU A 83 -0.91 -22.58 17.66
C LEU A 83 -1.18 -21.25 18.38
N LEU A 84 -0.86 -21.16 19.67
CA LEU A 84 -1.07 -19.95 20.47
C LEU A 84 -0.30 -18.76 19.89
N VAL A 85 0.96 -18.97 19.52
CA VAL A 85 1.85 -17.97 18.91
C VAL A 85 1.40 -17.59 17.50
N ASN A 86 0.80 -18.50 16.73
CA ASN A 86 0.26 -18.18 15.38
C ASN A 86 -1.06 -17.42 15.45
N PHE A 87 -1.91 -17.73 16.43
CA PHE A 87 -3.28 -17.20 16.49
C PHE A 87 -3.37 -15.78 17.07
N LEU A 88 -2.58 -15.48 18.11
CA LEU A 88 -2.60 -14.16 18.76
C LEU A 88 -2.27 -13.00 17.80
N PRO A 89 -1.23 -13.09 16.95
CA PRO A 89 -0.94 -12.06 15.96
C PRO A 89 -2.08 -11.87 14.97
N ASP A 90 -2.80 -12.92 14.57
CA ASP A 90 -3.88 -12.82 13.59
C ASP A 90 -5.08 -12.03 14.12
N ILE A 91 -5.43 -12.20 15.39
CA ILE A 91 -6.52 -11.43 16.05
C ILE A 91 -6.21 -9.93 16.03
N ILE A 92 -4.95 -9.55 16.24
CA ILE A 92 -4.53 -8.15 16.34
C ILE A 92 -4.26 -7.56 14.96
N THR A 93 -3.53 -8.28 14.11
CA THR A 93 -3.06 -7.77 12.82
C THR A 93 -4.17 -7.71 11.78
N THR A 94 -5.16 -8.60 11.80
CA THR A 94 -6.28 -8.57 10.85
C THR A 94 -7.06 -7.25 10.89
N PRO A 95 -7.58 -6.78 12.05
CA PRO A 95 -8.28 -5.50 12.11
C PRO A 95 -7.37 -4.31 11.81
N LEU A 96 -6.10 -4.36 12.22
CA LEU A 96 -5.12 -3.31 11.91
C LEU A 96 -4.85 -3.21 10.42
N VAL A 97 -4.65 -4.32 9.73
CA VAL A 97 -4.43 -4.35 8.28
C VAL A 97 -5.66 -3.84 7.54
N ILE A 98 -6.87 -4.21 7.97
CA ILE A 98 -8.12 -3.69 7.41
C ILE A 98 -8.19 -2.16 7.56
N GLN A 99 -7.99 -1.65 8.78
CA GLN A 99 -8.07 -0.21 9.08
C GLN A 99 -6.97 0.59 8.37
N PHE A 100 -5.75 0.07 8.34
CA PHE A 100 -4.62 0.72 7.69
C PHE A 100 -4.78 0.72 6.17
N SER A 101 -5.23 -0.38 5.58
CA SER A 101 -5.52 -0.45 4.13
C SER A 101 -6.65 0.50 3.75
N TYR A 102 -7.68 0.60 4.59
CA TYR A 102 -8.75 1.58 4.43
C TYR A 102 -8.21 3.02 4.47
N LEU A 103 -7.36 3.32 5.45
CA LEU A 103 -6.76 4.63 5.62
C LEU A 103 -5.87 5.03 4.43
N CYS A 104 -4.94 4.16 4.03
CA CYS A 104 -3.99 4.42 2.94
C CYS A 104 -4.67 4.55 1.57
N ALA A 105 -5.74 3.80 1.33
CA ALA A 105 -6.48 3.83 0.07
C ALA A 105 -7.37 5.08 -0.05
N ASN A 106 -7.88 5.63 1.06
CA ASN A 106 -8.61 6.89 1.07
C ASN A 106 -7.64 8.07 1.25
N LYS A 107 -7.18 8.65 0.13
CA LYS A 107 -6.23 9.78 0.09
C LYS A 107 -6.64 10.97 0.99
N ARG A 108 -7.93 11.19 1.23
CA ARG A 108 -8.42 12.25 2.13
C ARG A 108 -8.20 11.86 3.59
N ASN A 109 -8.54 10.62 3.95
CA ASN A 109 -8.35 10.10 5.31
C ASN A 109 -6.87 9.91 5.65
N ALA A 110 -6.06 9.38 4.73
CA ALA A 110 -4.61 9.30 4.89
C ALA A 110 -4.00 10.69 5.16
N LYS A 111 -4.36 11.70 4.37
CA LYS A 111 -3.86 13.07 4.57
C LYS A 111 -4.27 13.64 5.92
N ALA A 112 -5.52 13.44 6.32
CA ALA A 112 -6.01 13.88 7.63
C ALA A 112 -5.24 13.18 8.76
N PHE A 113 -5.09 11.86 8.71
CA PHE A 113 -4.33 11.09 9.69
C PHE A 113 -2.86 11.50 9.75
N PHE A 114 -2.15 11.56 8.62
CA PHE A 114 -0.75 12.01 8.60
C PHE A 114 -0.59 13.48 9.01
N SER A 115 -1.61 14.33 8.80
CA SER A 115 -1.57 15.72 9.26
C SER A 115 -1.71 15.87 10.78
N VAL A 116 -2.41 14.93 11.43
CA VAL A 116 -2.52 14.83 12.89
C VAL A 116 -1.29 14.14 13.48
N PHE A 117 -0.81 13.06 12.84
CA PHE A 117 0.29 12.24 13.35
C PHE A 117 1.69 12.85 13.13
N LEU A 118 1.98 13.53 12.00
CA LEU A 118 3.30 14.12 11.71
C LEU A 118 3.44 15.60 12.12
N GLY A 119 2.36 16.21 12.62
CA GLY A 119 2.37 17.54 13.19
C GLY A 119 2.70 18.71 12.23
N PRO A 120 2.80 19.94 12.77
CA PRO A 120 3.07 21.17 12.02
C PRO A 120 4.37 21.19 11.19
N PRO A 121 5.51 20.60 11.62
CA PRO A 121 6.76 20.72 10.86
C PRO A 121 6.70 19.96 9.53
N TYR A 122 6.02 18.81 9.49
CA TYR A 122 5.82 18.05 8.24
C TYR A 122 4.95 18.82 7.24
N GLN A 123 3.92 19.53 7.71
CA GLN A 123 3.08 20.35 6.85
C GLN A 123 3.89 21.49 6.20
N LYS A 124 4.76 22.16 6.98
CA LYS A 124 5.68 23.19 6.46
C LYS A 124 6.66 22.63 5.44
N LEU A 125 7.26 21.47 5.71
CA LEU A 125 8.17 20.79 4.79
C LEU A 125 7.48 20.41 3.48
N MET A 126 6.27 19.85 3.54
CA MET A 126 5.51 19.46 2.35
C MET A 126 5.12 20.67 1.50
N LEU A 127 4.76 21.80 2.13
CA LEU A 127 4.51 23.07 1.45
C LEU A 127 5.78 23.64 0.82
N PHE A 128 6.93 23.53 1.48
CA PHE A 128 8.22 23.95 0.96
C PHE A 128 8.61 23.14 -0.28
N ILE A 129 8.57 21.81 -0.20
CA ILE A 129 8.87 20.91 -1.33
C ILE A 129 7.95 21.22 -2.52
N ARG A 130 6.65 21.44 -2.26
CA ARG A 130 5.67 21.74 -3.31
C ARG A 130 5.91 23.11 -3.97
N LYS A 131 6.36 24.11 -3.21
CA LYS A 131 6.77 25.41 -3.76
C LYS A 131 8.06 25.30 -4.58
N SER A 132 9.05 24.52 -4.11
CA SER A 132 10.31 24.30 -4.82
C SER A 132 10.11 23.56 -6.15
N LEU A 133 9.26 22.52 -6.18
CA LEU A 133 8.93 21.80 -7.41
C LEU A 133 8.23 22.69 -8.45
N ARG A 134 7.32 23.59 -8.02
CA ARG A 134 6.66 24.53 -8.95
C ARG A 134 7.63 25.58 -9.52
N ARG A 135 8.60 26.03 -8.73
CA ARG A 135 9.66 26.94 -9.24
C ARG A 135 10.52 26.23 -10.28
N SER A 136 10.94 25.00 -9.99
CA SER A 136 11.76 24.21 -10.91
C SER A 136 11.04 23.88 -12.22
N ALA A 137 9.73 23.61 -12.17
CA ALA A 137 8.93 23.39 -13.37
C ALA A 137 8.77 24.66 -14.21
N ARG A 138 8.62 25.83 -13.56
CA ARG A 138 8.45 27.12 -14.25
C ARG A 138 9.72 27.54 -15.01
N ILE A 139 10.89 27.30 -14.44
CA ILE A 139 12.19 27.58 -15.08
C ILE A 139 12.39 26.74 -16.36
N HIS A 140 11.83 25.53 -16.43
CA HIS A 140 11.89 24.69 -17.64
C HIS A 140 10.83 25.01 -18.70
N THR A 141 9.86 25.91 -18.43
CA THR A 141 8.79 26.25 -19.39
C THR A 141 8.93 27.67 -19.97
N GLU A 142 9.98 28.40 -19.61
CA GLU A 142 10.28 29.72 -20.15
C GLU A 142 11.30 29.55 -21.29
N PRO A 143 10.87 29.47 -22.58
CA PRO A 143 11.80 29.57 -23.68
C PRO A 143 12.40 30.98 -23.69
N ASP A 144 13.70 31.07 -24.01
CA ASP A 144 14.54 32.27 -24.02
C ASP A 144 13.98 33.44 -24.88
N GLU A 145 12.90 34.09 -24.47
CA GLU A 145 12.44 35.37 -25.01
C GLU A 145 13.14 36.53 -24.28
N LEU A 146 14.47 36.58 -24.37
CA LEU A 146 15.24 37.74 -23.92
C LEU A 146 16.33 38.13 -24.90
N HIS A 147 15.98 38.27 -26.18
CA HIS A 147 16.81 39.00 -27.15
C HIS A 147 15.99 39.61 -28.29
N THR A 148 15.06 40.52 -27.97
CA THR A 148 14.64 41.54 -28.94
C THR A 148 14.57 42.91 -28.27
N SER A 149 15.64 43.69 -28.49
CA SER A 149 15.76 45.11 -28.15
C SER A 149 14.66 45.94 -28.85
N PRO A 150 14.07 46.96 -28.19
CA PRO A 150 13.02 47.76 -28.80
C PRO A 150 13.60 48.72 -29.85
N ARG A 151 13.17 48.56 -31.11
CA ARG A 151 13.39 49.57 -32.16
C ARG A 151 12.59 50.83 -31.85
N ILE A 152 13.30 51.93 -31.70
CA ILE A 152 12.77 53.30 -31.62
C ILE A 152 12.10 53.63 -32.97
N PRO A 153 10.86 54.17 -33.00
CA PRO A 153 10.24 54.62 -34.23
C PRO A 153 10.86 55.96 -34.66
N ASN A 154 11.40 55.99 -35.88
CA ASN A 154 11.92 57.22 -36.49
C ASN A 154 10.75 57.94 -37.17
N ASN A 155 10.55 59.21 -36.81
CA ASN A 155 9.48 60.06 -37.28
C ASN A 155 10.00 60.93 -38.43
N SER A 156 9.48 60.73 -39.64
CA SER A 156 9.56 61.66 -40.78
C SER A 156 8.54 61.28 -41.84
#